data_AF-A0A1B3MYR9-F1
#
_entry.id   AF-A0A1B3MYR9-F1
#
_cell.length_a   1.000
_cell.length_b   1.000
_cell.length_c   1.000
_cell.angle_alpha   90.00
_cell.angle_beta   90.00
_cell.angle_gamma   90.00
#
_symmetry.space_group_name_H-M   'P 1'
#
loop_
_entity.id
_entity.type
_entity.pdbx_description
1 polymer ?
#
loop_
_entity_poly.entity_id
_entity_poly.type
_entity_poly.pdbx_seq_one_letter_code
_entity_poly.pdbx_strand_id
1 'polypeptide(L)' 'MAETQDDKKARLAQALRDNLRRRKAQARETPPAPAPDPAKD' A
#
# COMPACT_ATOMS: atom_id res chain seq x y z
N MET A 1 20.18 19.19 -10.40
CA MET A 1 19.37 17.98 -10.67
C MET A 1 19.01 17.17 -9.41
N ALA A 2 19.51 17.51 -8.21
CA ALA A 2 19.17 16.80 -6.97
C ALA A 2 17.75 17.12 -6.46
N GLU A 3 17.33 18.39 -6.49
CA GLU A 3 15.98 18.83 -6.05
C GLU A 3 14.85 18.04 -6.74
N THR A 4 14.98 17.79 -8.05
CA THR A 4 13.93 17.06 -8.80
C THR A 4 13.84 15.58 -8.45
N GLN A 5 14.89 14.97 -7.90
CA GLN A 5 14.82 13.60 -7.39
C GLN A 5 14.21 13.55 -6.00
N ASP A 6 14.55 14.51 -5.14
CA ASP A 6 14.02 14.57 -3.77
C ASP A 6 12.53 14.90 -3.77
N ASP A 7 12.07 15.78 -4.66
CA ASP A 7 10.64 16.05 -4.86
C ASP A 7 9.87 14.80 -5.33
N LYS A 8 10.45 14.02 -6.24
CA LYS A 8 9.85 12.76 -6.72
C LYS A 8 9.76 11.74 -5.60
N LYS A 9 10.80 11.61 -4.78
CA LYS A 9 10.81 10.73 -3.60
C LYS A 9 9.79 11.17 -2.57
N ALA A 10 9.67 12.46 -2.29
CA ALA A 10 8.69 13.00 -1.36
C ALA A 10 7.26 12.72 -1.82
N ARG A 11 6.96 12.95 -3.10
CA ARG A 11 5.66 12.63 -3.70
C ARG A 11 5.36 11.13 -3.63
N LEU A 12 6.33 10.28 -3.94
CA LEU A 12 6.18 8.83 -3.88
C LEU A 12 5.92 8.36 -2.44
N ALA A 13 6.71 8.85 -1.47
CA ALA A 13 6.53 8.51 -0.06
C ALA A 13 5.14 8.92 0.44
N GLN A 14 4.65 10.09 0.02
CA GLN A 14 3.31 10.54 0.36
C GLN A 14 2.23 9.62 -0.24
N ALA A 15 2.35 9.29 -1.54
CA ALA A 15 1.41 8.40 -2.21
C ALA A 15 1.38 6.99 -1.57
N LEU A 16 2.52 6.47 -1.14
CA LEU A 16 2.61 5.19 -0.43
C LEU A 16 1.92 5.23 0.93
N ARG A 17 2.10 6.31 1.70
CA ARG A 17 1.39 6.51 2.98
C ARG A 17 -0.12 6.54 2.78
N ASP A 18 -0.59 7.27 1.78
CA ASP A 18 -2.02 7.38 1.48
C ASP A 18 -2.59 6.03 1.02
N ASN A 19 -1.86 5.28 0.18
CA ASN A 19 -2.27 3.94 -0.25
C ASN A 19 -2.37 2.96 0.93
N LEU A 20 -1.36 2.95 1.81
CA LEU A 20 -1.37 2.11 3.01
C LEU A 20 -2.53 2.45 3.94
N ARG A 21 -2.83 3.75 4.12
CA ARG A 21 -3.98 4.19 4.91
C ARG A 21 -5.29 3.68 4.33
N ARG A 22 -5.48 3.79 3.01
CA ARG A 22 -6.67 3.25 2.31
C ARG A 22 -6.80 1.74 2.46
N ARG A 23 -5.70 0.98 2.26
CA ARG A 23 -5.70 -0.49 2.44
C ARG A 23 -6.06 -0.89 3.87
N LYS A 24 -5.54 -0.18 4.87
CA LYS A 24 -5.87 -0.44 6.29
C LYS A 24 -7.33 -0.13 6.60
N ALA A 25 -7.91 0.92 6.02
CA ALA A 25 -9.33 1.23 6.17
C ALA A 25 -10.19 0.13 5.53
N GLN A 26 -9.88 -0.25 4.29
CA GLN A 26 -10.57 -1.34 3.59
C GLN A 26 -10.48 -2.68 4.33
N ALA A 27 -9.32 -3.00 4.91
CA ALA A 27 -9.13 -4.23 5.70
C ALA A 27 -9.85 -4.21 7.06
N ARG A 28 -10.28 -3.05 7.55
CA ARG A 28 -11.12 -2.95 8.75
C ARG A 28 -12.60 -3.15 8.42
N GLU A 29 -13.02 -2.66 7.26
CA GLU A 29 -14.42 -2.74 6.80
C GLU A 29 -14.73 -4.08 6.12
N THR A 30 -13.72 -4.68 5.49
CA THR A 30 -13.84 -5.98 4.83
C THR A 30 -13.14 -7.00 5.73
N PRO A 31 -13.85 -7.97 6.33
CA PRO A 31 -13.17 -9.07 7.00
C PRO A 31 -12.22 -9.73 5.99
N PRO A 32 -10.99 -10.08 6.38
CA PRO A 32 -10.04 -10.70 5.46
C PRO A 32 -10.71 -11.92 4.86
N ALA A 33 -10.88 -11.93 3.53
CA ALA A 33 -11.20 -13.16 2.83
C ALA A 33 -10.12 -14.18 3.21
N PRO A 34 -10.49 -15.44 3.56
CA PRO A 34 -9.49 -16.45 3.89
C PRO A 34 -8.49 -16.50 2.74
N ALA A 35 -7.21 -16.38 3.07
CA ALA A 35 -6.14 -16.48 2.09
C ALA A 35 -6.36 -17.77 1.26
N PRO A 36 -6.18 -17.74 -0.07
CA PRO A 36 -6.27 -18.96 -0.86
C PRO A 36 -5.23 -19.95 -0.30
N ASP A 37 -5.71 -21.08 0.21
CA ASP A 37 -4.89 -22.16 0.77
C ASP A 37 -3.80 -22.54 -0.24
N PRO A 38 -2.50 -22.36 0.07
CA PRO A 38 -1.42 -22.82 -0.79
C PRO A 38 -1.16 -24.30 -0.47
N ALA A 39 -2.14 -25.18 -0.70
CA ALA A 39 -1.94 -26.62 -0.58
C ALA A 39 -3.02 -27.40 -1.33
N LYS A 40 -2.70 -27.80 -2.56
CA LYS A 40 -3.00 -29.12 -3.14
C LYS A 40 -2.38 -29.20 -4.53
N ASP A 41 -1.11 -29.55 -4.55
CA ASP A 41 -0.52 -30.40 -5.59
C ASP A 41 0.09 -31.61 -4.86
#